data_AF-A0A6A3UYG7-F1
#
_entry.id   AF-A0A6A3UYG7-F1
#
_cell.length_a   1.000
_cell.length_b   1.000
_cell.length_c   1.000
_cell.angle_alpha   90.00
_cell.angle_beta   90.00
_cell.angle_gamma   90.00
#
_symmetry.space_group_name_H-M   'P 1'
#
loop_
_entity.id
_entity.type
_entity.pdbx_description
1 polymer ?
#
loop_
_entity_poly.entity_id
_entity_poly.type
_entity_poly.pdbx_seq_one_letter_code
_entity_poly.pdbx_strand_id
1 'polypeptide(L)'
;MKRDKTMPRQSWGFGVALADVHQFEVQMRQIVKKHYRANRQGERNGVKKCCDMCIQLKEEMNAWSAVKRWSVINPGHKERKCDTIKSFFEKLLAMLSNHAQWMHACESLREILRAAEEFSKMQYPHDADAVDVIRSLRRVDIGGRESGQHQDTDCIICMSKLDMQMIQYGRACGVELPCGHRFHDTCICMWLHTRLDCPVCRGHVSATNPTLSSSRRL
;
A
#
# COMPACT_ATOMS: atom_id res chain seq x y z
N MET A 1 15.15 -8.02 -21.50
CA MET A 1 15.66 -7.14 -20.41
C MET A 1 16.02 -8.00 -19.21
N LYS A 2 17.28 -8.00 -18.78
CA LYS A 2 17.72 -8.68 -17.55
C LYS A 2 17.38 -7.77 -16.36
N ARG A 3 16.72 -8.34 -15.37
CA ARG A 3 16.27 -7.64 -14.15
C ARG A 3 17.48 -7.11 -13.38
N ASP A 4 17.42 -5.82 -13.01
CA ASP A 4 18.39 -5.21 -12.11
C ASP A 4 18.33 -5.89 -10.74
N LYS A 5 19.47 -6.38 -10.28
CA LYS A 5 19.63 -7.11 -9.01
C LYS A 5 19.64 -6.18 -7.80
N THR A 6 19.75 -4.87 -8.01
CA THR A 6 19.69 -3.86 -6.94
C THR A 6 18.26 -3.55 -6.51
N MET A 7 17.25 -3.88 -7.33
CA MET A 7 15.85 -3.67 -6.99
C MET A 7 15.36 -4.76 -6.01
N PRO A 8 14.98 -4.39 -4.76
CA PRO A 8 14.47 -5.34 -3.79
C PRO A 8 13.27 -6.10 -4.36
N ARG A 9 13.15 -7.39 -4.01
CA ARG A 9 11.99 -8.20 -4.39
C ARG A 9 10.75 -7.59 -3.74
N GLN A 10 9.88 -6.97 -4.53
CA GLN A 10 8.57 -6.53 -4.06
C GLN A 10 7.76 -7.74 -3.57
N SER A 11 7.62 -7.86 -2.24
CA SER A 11 6.67 -8.77 -1.59
C SER A 11 5.32 -8.07 -1.52
N TRP A 12 4.44 -8.46 -2.43
CA TRP A 12 3.16 -7.83 -2.80
C TRP A 12 2.17 -7.44 -1.66
N GLY A 13 1.39 -6.37 -1.90
CA GLY A 13 0.07 -6.06 -1.28
C GLY A 13 -0.15 -4.59 -0.86
N PHE A 14 -1.11 -3.87 -1.48
CA PHE A 14 -1.66 -2.55 -1.04
C PHE A 14 -0.67 -1.38 -0.86
N GLY A 15 0.29 -1.19 -1.77
CA GLY A 15 1.17 0.00 -1.75
C GLY A 15 2.13 0.11 -0.57
N VAL A 16 2.03 -0.81 0.39
CA VAL A 16 2.84 -0.88 1.60
C VAL A 16 3.08 -2.36 1.88
N ALA A 17 4.31 -2.86 1.74
CA ALA A 17 4.56 -4.24 2.09
C ALA A 17 4.33 -4.41 3.60
N LEU A 18 3.78 -5.55 4.03
CA LEU A 18 3.71 -5.90 5.45
C LEU A 18 5.09 -5.81 6.13
N ALA A 19 6.15 -6.07 5.36
CA ALA A 19 7.53 -5.88 5.78
C ALA A 19 7.85 -4.40 6.10
N ASP A 20 7.36 -3.46 5.30
CA ASP A 20 7.57 -2.03 5.50
C ASP A 20 6.83 -1.55 6.74
N VAL A 21 5.56 -1.95 6.93
CA VAL A 21 4.80 -1.63 8.15
C VAL A 21 5.50 -2.20 9.39
N HIS A 22 6.01 -3.43 9.29
CA HIS A 22 6.76 -4.05 10.38
C HIS A 22 8.07 -3.30 10.67
N GLN A 23 8.83 -2.92 9.65
CA GLN A 23 10.06 -2.16 9.80
C GLN A 23 9.79 -0.81 10.49
N PHE A 24 8.72 -0.13 10.06
CA PHE A 24 8.26 1.11 10.69
C PHE A 24 7.88 0.91 12.17
N GLU A 25 7.12 -0.15 12.49
CA GLU A 25 6.80 -0.49 13.89
C GLU A 25 8.07 -0.74 14.73
N VAL A 26 9.04 -1.47 14.18
CA VAL A 26 10.32 -1.76 14.85
C VAL A 26 11.09 -0.46 15.12
N GLN A 27 11.17 0.45 14.14
CA GLN A 27 11.80 1.75 14.28
C GLN A 27 11.13 2.57 15.41
N MET A 28 9.80 2.67 15.40
CA MET A 28 9.06 3.34 16.48
C MET A 28 9.37 2.74 17.86
N ARG A 29 9.37 1.40 17.97
CA ARG A 29 9.66 0.70 19.23
C ARG A 29 11.07 1.02 19.73
N GLN A 30 12.03 1.16 18.83
CA GLN A 30 13.40 1.54 19.19
C GLN A 30 13.47 2.98 19.71
N ILE A 31 12.81 3.93 19.05
CA ILE A 31 12.73 5.33 19.48
C ILE A 31 12.22 5.43 20.92
N VAL A 32 11.06 4.81 21.20
CA VAL A 32 10.45 4.86 22.53
C VAL A 32 11.27 4.13 23.59
N LYS A 33 11.84 2.97 23.27
CA LYS A 33 12.72 2.24 24.20
C LYS A 33 13.97 3.04 24.55
N LYS A 34 14.60 3.70 23.57
CA LYS A 34 15.79 4.53 23.77
C LYS A 34 15.47 5.71 24.68
N HIS A 35 14.38 6.42 24.41
CA HIS A 35 13.96 7.58 25.19
C HIS A 35 13.59 7.21 26.64
N TYR A 36 12.82 6.14 26.83
CA TYR A 36 12.47 5.65 28.17
C TYR A 36 13.71 5.29 29.00
N ARG A 37 14.71 4.62 28.39
CA ARG A 37 15.97 4.27 29.08
C ARG A 37 16.76 5.52 29.47
N ALA A 38 16.85 6.50 28.59
CA ALA A 38 17.52 7.78 28.87
C ALA A 38 16.88 8.50 30.06
N ASN A 39 15.55 8.57 30.12
CA ASN A 39 14.85 9.21 31.24
C ASN A 39 15.03 8.45 32.57
N ARG A 40 15.00 7.12 32.57
CA ARG A 40 15.32 6.32 33.77
C ARG A 40 16.76 6.50 34.24
N GLN A 41 17.70 6.65 33.31
CA GLN A 41 19.11 6.89 33.64
C GLN A 41 19.29 8.29 34.25
N GLY A 42 18.65 9.31 33.68
CA GLY A 42 18.64 10.66 34.21
C GLY A 42 18.09 10.74 35.63
N GLU A 43 16.93 10.10 35.87
CA GLU A 43 16.30 10.05 37.20
C GLU A 43 17.21 9.39 38.25
N ARG A 44 17.89 8.29 37.90
CA ARG A 44 18.88 7.65 38.79
C ARG A 44 20.07 8.54 39.12
N ASN A 45 20.41 9.45 38.21
CA ASN A 45 21.51 10.40 38.37
C ASN A 45 21.05 11.74 39.00
N GLY A 46 19.82 11.81 39.54
CA GLY A 46 19.27 13.03 40.14
C GLY A 46 18.88 14.12 39.11
N VAL A 47 18.92 13.81 37.82
CA VAL A 47 18.49 14.72 36.74
C VAL A 47 16.97 14.61 36.60
N LYS A 48 16.28 15.76 36.58
CA LYS A 48 14.83 15.82 36.34
C LYS A 48 14.50 15.10 35.02
N LYS A 49 13.44 14.30 35.02
CA LYS A 49 12.96 13.61 33.81
C LYS A 49 12.78 14.63 32.68
N CYS A 50 13.26 14.28 31.49
CA CYS A 50 13.03 15.09 30.30
C CYS A 50 11.54 15.07 29.91
N CYS A 51 10.80 14.02 30.27
CA CYS A 51 9.38 13.88 29.93
C CYS A 51 8.70 12.83 30.83
N ASP A 52 7.53 13.15 31.41
CA ASP A 52 6.71 12.22 32.19
C ASP A 52 5.92 11.24 31.30
N MET A 53 5.68 11.63 30.04
CA MET A 53 4.88 10.89 29.07
C MET A 53 5.51 9.57 28.60
N CYS A 54 6.79 9.36 28.83
CA CYS A 54 7.55 8.23 28.27
C CYS A 54 7.13 6.88 28.86
N ILE A 55 6.59 6.89 30.09
CA ILE A 55 6.04 5.70 30.74
C ILE A 55 4.76 5.31 30.01
N GLN A 56 3.84 6.27 29.86
CA GLN A 56 2.56 6.07 29.18
C GLN A 56 2.76 5.63 27.72
N LEU A 57 3.64 6.31 26.96
CA LEU A 57 3.91 5.95 25.57
C LEU A 57 4.50 4.53 25.44
N LYS A 58 5.37 4.12 26.36
CA LYS A 58 5.93 2.77 26.39
C LYS A 58 4.85 1.72 26.71
N GLU A 59 3.95 2.02 27.64
CA GLU A 59 2.84 1.14 28.01
C GLU A 59 1.85 0.98 26.86
N GLU A 60 1.47 2.08 26.21
CA GLU A 60 0.61 2.09 25.02
C GLU A 60 1.25 1.25 23.89
N MET A 61 2.54 1.46 23.59
CA MET A 61 3.25 0.66 22.58
C MET A 61 3.37 -0.83 22.95
N ASN A 62 3.50 -1.16 24.22
CA ASN A 62 3.49 -2.55 24.67
C ASN A 62 2.09 -3.18 24.53
N ALA A 63 1.03 -2.40 24.78
CA ALA A 63 -0.35 -2.84 24.56
C ALA A 63 -0.67 -3.09 23.08
N TRP A 64 0.03 -2.41 22.15
CA TRP A 64 -0.07 -2.67 20.71
C TRP A 64 0.54 -4.01 20.26
N SER A 65 1.20 -4.74 21.17
CA SER A 65 1.72 -6.09 20.91
C SER A 65 0.67 -7.10 20.44
N ALA A 66 -0.63 -6.76 20.49
CA ALA A 66 -1.73 -7.54 19.91
C ALA A 66 -1.60 -7.77 18.38
N VAL A 67 -0.80 -6.99 17.65
CA VAL A 67 -0.35 -7.34 16.28
C VAL A 67 0.74 -8.40 16.39
N LYS A 68 0.40 -9.56 16.96
CA LYS A 68 1.36 -10.52 17.55
C LYS A 68 2.31 -11.20 16.55
N ARG A 69 2.12 -11.04 15.25
CA ARG A 69 2.96 -11.67 14.23
C ARG A 69 2.69 -11.05 12.85
N TRP A 70 3.62 -10.25 12.36
CA TRP A 70 3.76 -9.95 10.92
C TRP A 70 4.25 -11.16 10.11
N SER A 71 4.09 -12.39 10.64
CA SER A 71 4.54 -13.62 9.99
C SER A 71 3.91 -13.78 8.61
N VAL A 72 4.49 -14.65 7.77
CA VAL A 72 3.99 -14.98 6.44
C VAL A 72 2.53 -15.45 6.53
N ILE A 73 1.60 -14.53 6.29
CA ILE A 73 0.16 -14.81 6.22
C ILE A 73 -0.15 -15.20 4.77
N ASN A 74 -0.71 -16.41 4.60
CA ASN A 74 -1.04 -17.03 3.31
C ASN A 74 -1.93 -16.11 2.43
N PRO A 75 -1.88 -16.20 1.08
CA PRO A 75 -2.66 -15.34 0.16
C PRO A 75 -4.19 -15.36 0.37
N GLY A 76 -4.74 -16.39 1.01
CA GLY A 76 -6.17 -16.53 1.31
C GLY A 76 -6.73 -15.62 2.41
N HIS A 77 -5.89 -14.85 3.13
CA HIS A 77 -6.31 -14.00 4.27
C HIS A 77 -6.14 -12.50 4.00
N LYS A 78 -6.41 -12.03 2.78
CA LYS A 78 -6.28 -10.63 2.37
C LYS A 78 -7.02 -9.66 3.31
N GLU A 79 -8.24 -9.99 3.71
CA GLU A 79 -9.06 -9.15 4.60
C GLU A 79 -8.42 -8.98 5.99
N ARG A 80 -7.99 -10.07 6.62
CA ARG A 80 -7.27 -10.03 7.91
C ARG A 80 -5.98 -9.21 7.85
N LYS A 81 -5.28 -9.20 6.70
CA LYS A 81 -4.10 -8.34 6.48
C LYS A 81 -4.50 -6.87 6.49
N CYS A 82 -5.57 -6.51 5.78
CA CYS A 82 -6.09 -5.14 5.76
C CYS A 82 -6.51 -4.67 7.16
N ASP A 83 -7.24 -5.49 7.91
CA ASP A 83 -7.72 -5.13 9.26
C ASP A 83 -6.56 -4.88 10.22
N THR A 84 -5.50 -5.68 10.14
CA THR A 84 -4.31 -5.54 10.98
C THR A 84 -3.59 -4.22 10.68
N ILE A 85 -3.39 -3.91 9.40
CA ILE A 85 -2.78 -2.65 8.96
C ILE A 85 -3.64 -1.47 9.43
N LYS A 86 -4.96 -1.53 9.19
CA LYS A 86 -5.90 -0.49 9.60
C LYS A 86 -5.84 -0.23 11.11
N SER A 87 -5.92 -1.29 11.93
CA SER A 87 -5.85 -1.17 13.38
C SER A 87 -4.53 -0.57 13.88
N PHE A 88 -3.41 -0.89 13.21
CA PHE A 88 -2.11 -0.30 13.53
C PHE A 88 -2.11 1.22 13.30
N PHE A 89 -2.56 1.67 12.12
CA PHE A 89 -2.60 3.11 11.81
C PHE A 89 -3.59 3.89 12.68
N GLU A 90 -4.77 3.32 12.97
CA GLU A 90 -5.73 3.93 13.89
C GLU A 90 -5.10 4.19 15.27
N LYS A 91 -4.38 3.20 15.81
CA LYS A 91 -3.68 3.33 17.09
C LYS A 91 -2.54 4.33 17.03
N LEU A 92 -1.74 4.32 15.96
CA LEU A 92 -0.66 5.27 15.72
C LEU A 92 -1.16 6.72 15.76
N LEU A 93 -2.19 7.00 14.97
CA LEU A 93 -2.75 8.34 14.83
C LEU A 93 -3.42 8.78 16.13
N ALA A 94 -4.13 7.88 16.82
CA ALA A 94 -4.71 8.18 18.13
C ALA A 94 -3.63 8.55 19.17
N MET A 95 -2.51 7.82 19.20
CA MET A 95 -1.39 8.13 20.09
C MET A 95 -0.78 9.50 19.74
N LEU A 96 -0.47 9.76 18.47
CA LEU A 96 0.07 11.06 18.06
C LEU A 96 -0.87 12.21 18.45
N SER A 97 -2.18 12.02 18.27
CA SER A 97 -3.20 12.99 18.67
C SER A 97 -3.24 13.22 20.19
N ASN A 98 -3.31 12.15 20.98
CA ASN A 98 -3.37 12.24 22.45
C ASN A 98 -2.13 12.92 23.05
N HIS A 99 -0.98 12.79 22.38
CA HIS A 99 0.29 13.32 22.85
C HIS A 99 0.72 14.61 22.15
N ALA A 100 -0.13 15.19 21.30
CA ALA A 100 0.21 16.35 20.47
C ALA A 100 0.70 17.55 21.29
N GLN A 101 0.09 17.80 22.45
CA GLN A 101 0.47 18.91 23.35
C GLN A 101 1.93 18.82 23.83
N TRP A 102 2.54 17.62 23.84
CA TRP A 102 3.91 17.39 24.32
C TRP A 102 4.95 17.43 23.21
N MET A 103 4.55 17.63 21.95
CA MET A 103 5.47 17.64 20.81
C MET A 103 6.51 18.76 20.88
N HIS A 104 6.24 19.87 21.58
CA HIS A 104 7.22 20.94 21.78
C HIS A 104 8.31 20.56 22.79
N ALA A 105 8.02 19.63 23.70
CA ALA A 105 8.92 19.23 24.78
C ALA A 105 9.61 17.86 24.57
N CYS A 106 9.06 17.00 23.70
CA CYS A 106 9.56 15.63 23.52
C CYS A 106 10.11 15.39 22.12
N GLU A 107 11.44 15.22 22.01
CA GLU A 107 12.11 14.92 20.74
C GLU A 107 11.66 13.59 20.13
N SER A 108 11.42 12.58 20.97
CA SER A 108 10.99 11.27 20.48
C SER A 108 9.59 11.27 19.89
N LEU A 109 8.66 12.09 20.40
CA LEU A 109 7.36 12.27 19.76
C LEU A 109 7.49 12.94 18.38
N ARG A 110 8.38 13.93 18.26
CA ARG A 110 8.69 14.56 16.95
C ARG A 110 9.34 13.57 15.99
N GLU A 111 10.21 12.70 16.47
CA GLU A 111 10.85 11.66 15.67
C GLU A 111 9.84 10.61 15.18
N ILE A 112 8.90 10.19 16.03
CA ILE A 112 7.80 9.30 15.62
C ILE A 112 6.90 9.99 14.61
N LEU A 113 6.55 11.27 14.80
CA LEU A 113 5.75 12.03 13.84
C LEU A 113 6.45 12.09 12.48
N ARG A 114 7.74 12.45 12.43
CA ARG A 114 8.51 12.47 11.18
C ARG A 114 8.56 11.10 10.51
N ALA A 115 8.79 10.04 11.27
CA ALA A 115 8.80 8.68 10.74
C ALA A 115 7.41 8.30 10.19
N ALA A 116 6.32 8.71 10.86
CA ALA A 116 4.96 8.46 10.39
C ALA A 116 4.65 9.26 9.12
N GLU A 117 5.09 10.52 9.03
CA GLU A 117 4.98 11.34 7.82
C GLU A 117 5.77 10.74 6.65
N GLU A 118 7.01 10.31 6.89
CA GLU A 118 7.85 9.67 5.88
C GLU A 118 7.25 8.34 5.40
N PHE A 119 6.76 7.52 6.33
CA PHE A 119 6.06 6.30 6.01
C PHE A 119 4.79 6.56 5.17
N SER A 120 4.05 7.62 5.52
CA SER A 120 2.80 7.98 4.85
C SER A 120 3.03 8.60 3.47
N LYS A 121 4.27 8.99 3.14
CA LYS A 121 4.67 9.36 1.77
C LYS A 121 4.83 8.09 0.93
N MET A 122 3.70 7.42 0.66
CA MET A 122 3.62 6.35 -0.34
C MET A 122 3.79 6.96 -1.73
N GLN A 123 5.03 7.05 -2.22
CA GLN A 123 5.29 7.44 -3.60
C GLN A 123 5.36 6.19 -4.47
N TYR A 124 4.33 5.97 -5.28
CA TYR A 124 4.48 5.06 -6.39
C TYR A 124 5.40 5.72 -7.43
N PRO A 125 6.46 5.03 -7.92
CA PRO A 125 7.38 5.60 -8.89
C PRO A 125 6.72 6.16 -10.16
N HIS A 126 5.49 5.71 -10.45
CA HIS A 126 4.71 6.09 -11.61
C HIS A 126 3.35 6.70 -11.23
N ASP A 127 3.14 7.20 -10.00
CA ASP A 127 1.81 7.60 -9.52
C ASP A 127 1.10 8.59 -10.46
N ALA A 128 1.80 9.68 -10.83
CA ALA A 128 1.25 10.70 -11.72
C ALA A 128 0.93 10.15 -13.11
N ASP A 129 1.88 9.45 -13.73
CA ASP A 129 1.70 8.86 -15.06
C ASP A 129 0.60 7.78 -15.06
N ALA A 130 0.54 6.96 -14.01
CA ALA A 130 -0.45 5.90 -13.85
C ALA A 130 -1.85 6.48 -13.69
N VAL A 131 -2.00 7.56 -12.93
CA VAL A 131 -3.28 8.25 -12.78
C VAL A 131 -3.80 8.74 -14.12
N ASP A 132 -2.95 9.35 -14.95
CA ASP A 132 -3.35 9.83 -16.27
C ASP A 132 -3.66 8.69 -17.24
N VAL A 133 -2.85 7.62 -17.22
CA VAL A 133 -3.13 6.39 -17.96
C VAL A 133 -4.48 5.82 -17.56
N ILE A 134 -4.71 5.58 -16.27
CA ILE A 134 -5.94 4.96 -15.72
C ILE A 134 -7.19 5.77 -16.10
N ARG A 135 -7.10 7.11 -16.07
CA ARG A 135 -8.19 7.99 -16.52
C ARG A 135 -8.52 7.81 -18.00
N SER A 136 -7.52 7.53 -18.83
CA SER A 136 -7.67 7.33 -20.27
C SER A 136 -8.15 5.92 -20.67
N LEU A 137 -8.13 4.95 -19.76
CA LEU A 137 -8.47 3.57 -20.09
C LEU A 137 -9.95 3.36 -20.39
N ARG A 138 -10.22 2.48 -21.36
CA ARG A 138 -11.57 2.09 -21.75
C ARG A 138 -12.16 1.12 -20.73
N ARG A 139 -13.24 1.54 -20.07
CA ARG A 139 -14.10 0.67 -19.24
C ARG A 139 -15.16 0.00 -20.12
N VAL A 140 -15.33 -1.31 -19.98
CA VAL A 140 -16.23 -2.14 -20.78
C VAL A 140 -17.16 -2.95 -19.88
N ASP A 141 -18.42 -3.06 -20.28
CA ASP A 141 -19.38 -3.91 -19.58
C ASP A 141 -19.14 -5.37 -19.95
N ILE A 142 -18.91 -6.22 -18.95
CA ILE A 142 -18.61 -7.65 -19.16
C ILE A 142 -19.88 -8.52 -19.17
N GLY A 143 -21.05 -7.91 -18.97
CA GLY A 143 -22.35 -8.58 -18.92
C GLY A 143 -23.14 -8.69 -20.24
N GLY A 144 -22.56 -8.31 -21.39
CA GLY A 144 -23.26 -8.32 -22.68
C GLY A 144 -23.05 -9.59 -23.49
N ARG A 145 -24.12 -10.34 -23.78
CA ARG A 145 -24.10 -11.47 -24.73
C ARG A 145 -23.95 -10.96 -26.17
N GLU A 146 -22.75 -10.67 -26.65
CA GLU A 146 -22.50 -10.59 -28.10
C GLU A 146 -21.16 -11.22 -28.53
N SER A 147 -21.30 -12.22 -29.41
CA SER A 147 -20.38 -12.59 -30.49
C SER A 147 -19.05 -13.27 -30.13
N GLY A 148 -19.11 -14.60 -29.97
CA GLY A 148 -18.36 -15.54 -30.81
C GLY A 148 -16.90 -15.22 -31.14
N GLN A 149 -16.03 -15.11 -30.14
CA GLN A 149 -14.59 -15.36 -30.23
C GLN A 149 -14.05 -15.55 -28.81
N HIS A 150 -13.30 -16.63 -28.55
CA HIS A 150 -12.63 -16.90 -27.27
C HIS A 150 -11.77 -15.70 -26.85
N GLN A 151 -12.27 -14.88 -25.92
CA GLN A 151 -11.49 -13.82 -25.28
C GLN A 151 -11.58 -14.04 -23.78
N ASP A 152 -10.41 -14.13 -23.13
CA ASP A 152 -10.19 -14.48 -21.73
C ASP A 152 -11.26 -13.90 -20.80
N THR A 153 -12.12 -14.76 -20.26
CA THR A 153 -13.14 -14.40 -19.27
C THR A 153 -12.56 -14.19 -17.87
N ASP A 154 -11.26 -14.43 -17.70
CA ASP A 154 -10.59 -14.49 -16.42
C ASP A 154 -9.56 -13.37 -16.31
N CYS A 155 -9.58 -12.66 -15.18
CA CYS A 155 -8.57 -11.67 -14.87
C CYS A 155 -7.29 -12.39 -14.41
N ILE A 156 -6.22 -12.35 -15.20
CA ILE A 156 -4.97 -13.05 -14.85
C ILE A 156 -4.26 -12.51 -13.60
N ILE A 157 -4.62 -11.29 -13.14
CA ILE A 157 -4.03 -10.68 -11.94
C ILE A 157 -4.56 -11.37 -10.67
N CYS A 158 -5.86 -11.64 -10.61
CA CYS A 158 -6.49 -12.29 -9.46
C CYS A 158 -6.91 -13.74 -9.73
N MET A 159 -6.74 -14.22 -10.96
CA MET A 159 -7.13 -15.55 -11.42
C MET A 159 -8.61 -15.86 -11.16
N SER A 160 -9.47 -14.85 -11.26
CA SER A 160 -10.91 -14.96 -11.06
C SER A 160 -11.64 -14.38 -12.25
N LYS A 161 -12.86 -14.86 -12.49
CA LYS A 161 -13.70 -14.40 -13.60
C LYS A 161 -13.94 -12.90 -13.53
N LEU A 162 -13.96 -12.27 -14.70
CA LEU A 162 -14.18 -10.83 -14.83
C LEU A 162 -15.57 -10.38 -14.37
N ASP A 163 -16.56 -11.29 -14.37
CA ASP A 163 -17.95 -11.07 -13.95
C ASP A 163 -18.17 -11.15 -12.42
N MET A 164 -17.17 -11.61 -11.65
CA MET A 164 -17.33 -11.92 -10.21
C MET A 164 -16.95 -10.78 -9.25
N GLN A 165 -16.52 -9.60 -9.72
CA GLN A 165 -16.09 -8.54 -8.79
C GLN A 165 -17.27 -7.68 -8.30
N MET A 166 -17.23 -7.33 -7.01
CA MET A 166 -18.29 -6.58 -6.32
C MET A 166 -18.72 -5.35 -7.10
N ILE A 167 -20.03 -5.33 -7.34
CA ILE A 167 -20.84 -4.23 -7.82
C ILE A 167 -20.80 -3.11 -6.77
N GLN A 168 -19.73 -2.31 -6.73
CA GLN A 168 -19.85 -0.97 -6.18
C GLN A 168 -20.30 -0.07 -7.34
N TYR A 169 -21.50 0.50 -7.22
CA TYR A 169 -22.15 1.39 -8.19
C TYR A 169 -22.81 0.74 -9.44
N GLY A 170 -23.20 -0.53 -9.37
CA GLY A 170 -24.23 -1.06 -10.27
C GLY A 170 -23.77 -1.63 -11.63
N ARG A 171 -22.47 -1.71 -11.94
CA ARG A 171 -21.97 -2.40 -13.14
C ARG A 171 -20.66 -3.17 -12.88
N ALA A 172 -20.56 -4.37 -13.45
CA ALA A 172 -19.31 -5.11 -13.57
C ALA A 172 -18.50 -4.53 -14.74
N CYS A 173 -17.71 -3.50 -14.46
CA CYS A 173 -16.85 -2.84 -15.42
C CYS A 173 -15.49 -3.54 -15.46
N GLY A 174 -15.17 -4.20 -16.57
CA GLY A 174 -13.80 -4.53 -16.90
C GLY A 174 -13.08 -3.32 -17.49
N VAL A 175 -11.76 -3.40 -17.54
CA VAL A 175 -10.92 -2.43 -18.24
C VAL A 175 -10.18 -3.14 -19.35
N GLU A 176 -10.26 -2.59 -20.56
CA GLU A 176 -9.53 -3.04 -21.74
C GLU A 176 -8.36 -2.08 -21.99
N LEU A 177 -7.14 -2.62 -21.97
CA LEU A 177 -5.95 -1.86 -22.35
C LEU A 177 -5.89 -1.64 -23.87
N PRO A 178 -5.12 -0.67 -24.39
CA PRO A 178 -4.96 -0.45 -25.83
C PRO A 178 -4.48 -1.68 -26.63
N CYS A 179 -3.81 -2.62 -25.95
CA CYS A 179 -3.39 -3.90 -26.53
C CYS A 179 -4.51 -4.96 -26.63
N GLY A 180 -5.72 -4.66 -26.16
CA GLY A 180 -6.90 -5.53 -26.19
C GLY A 180 -7.07 -6.47 -24.98
N HIS A 181 -6.11 -6.53 -24.05
CA HIS A 181 -6.22 -7.39 -22.86
C HIS A 181 -7.15 -6.78 -21.80
N ARG A 182 -7.93 -7.64 -21.14
CA ARG A 182 -8.98 -7.25 -20.18
C ARG A 182 -8.67 -7.68 -18.76
N PHE A 183 -9.06 -6.84 -17.81
CA PHE A 183 -8.83 -7.05 -16.37
C PHE A 183 -10.00 -6.47 -15.57
N HIS A 184 -10.12 -6.83 -14.29
CA HIS A 184 -10.96 -6.06 -13.37
C HIS A 184 -10.38 -4.64 -13.23
N ASP A 185 -11.25 -3.62 -13.17
CA ASP A 185 -10.82 -2.21 -13.04
C ASP A 185 -9.86 -2.03 -11.85
N THR A 186 -10.24 -2.56 -10.67
CA THR A 186 -9.40 -2.49 -9.47
C THR A 186 -8.06 -3.21 -9.62
N CYS A 187 -8.04 -4.34 -10.33
CA CYS A 187 -6.83 -5.15 -10.52
C CYS A 187 -5.82 -4.41 -11.41
N ILE A 188 -6.26 -3.90 -12.57
CA ILE A 188 -5.34 -3.22 -13.48
C ILE A 188 -4.95 -1.83 -12.99
N CYS A 189 -5.85 -1.11 -12.32
CA CYS A 189 -5.49 0.15 -11.68
C CYS A 189 -4.33 -0.07 -10.71
N MET A 190 -4.43 -1.04 -9.79
CA MET A 190 -3.37 -1.34 -8.82
C MET A 190 -2.05 -1.73 -9.50
N TRP A 191 -2.13 -2.50 -10.60
CA TRP A 191 -0.96 -2.87 -11.37
C TRP A 191 -0.25 -1.65 -11.96
N LEU A 192 -1.00 -0.74 -12.58
CA LEU A 192 -0.45 0.41 -13.30
C LEU A 192 0.22 1.44 -12.38
N HIS A 193 -0.25 1.59 -11.14
CA HIS A 193 0.46 2.39 -10.13
C HIS A 193 1.88 1.84 -9.87
N THR A 194 2.11 0.54 -10.04
CA THR A 194 3.44 -0.08 -9.84
C THR A 194 4.25 -0.17 -11.13
N ARG A 195 3.60 -0.49 -12.26
CA ARG A 195 4.25 -0.71 -13.56
C ARG A 195 3.32 -0.29 -14.69
N LEU A 196 3.79 0.57 -15.58
CA LEU A 196 3.05 0.99 -16.77
C LEU A 196 3.18 -0.03 -17.92
N ASP A 197 2.98 -1.31 -17.65
CA ASP A 197 3.01 -2.39 -18.66
C ASP A 197 1.78 -3.30 -18.57
N CYS A 198 1.39 -3.87 -19.70
CA CYS A 198 0.33 -4.87 -19.73
C CYS A 198 0.82 -6.17 -19.04
N PRO A 199 0.06 -6.71 -18.05
CA PRO A 199 0.42 -7.97 -17.39
C PRO A 199 0.55 -9.18 -18.31
N VAL A 200 -0.10 -9.16 -19.48
CA VAL A 200 -0.09 -10.27 -20.46
C VAL A 200 1.04 -10.10 -21.48
N CYS A 201 1.00 -9.03 -22.29
CA CYS A 201 1.94 -8.86 -23.40
C CYS A 201 3.18 -8.02 -23.05
N ARG A 202 3.22 -7.41 -21.86
CA ARG A 202 4.30 -6.52 -21.40
C ARG A 202 4.50 -5.26 -22.24
N GLY A 203 3.55 -4.95 -23.13
CA GLY A 203 3.52 -3.68 -23.87
C GLY A 203 3.33 -2.51 -22.91
N HIS A 204 4.08 -1.43 -23.12
CA HIS A 204 3.95 -0.23 -22.32
C HIS A 204 2.56 0.40 -22.50
N VAL A 205 1.99 0.90 -21.40
CA VAL A 205 0.68 1.55 -21.40
C VAL A 205 0.91 3.04 -21.14
N SER A 206 0.60 3.86 -22.15
CA SER A 206 0.72 5.32 -22.10
C SER A 206 -0.65 5.98 -22.22
N ALA A 207 -0.79 7.19 -21.66
CA ALA A 207 -1.94 8.06 -21.87
C ALA A 207 -1.87 8.66 -23.28
N THR A 208 -1.94 7.81 -24.30
CA THR A 208 -2.02 8.24 -25.69
C THR A 208 -3.48 8.33 -26.10
N ASN A 209 -3.90 9.53 -26.51
CA ASN A 209 -5.16 9.75 -27.23
C ASN A 209 -5.30 8.69 -28.32
N PRO A 210 -6.49 8.07 -28.49
CA PRO A 210 -6.69 7.03 -29.48
C PRO A 210 -6.70 7.65 -30.88
N THR A 211 -5.54 7.84 -31.47
CA THR A 211 -5.39 7.98 -32.92
C THR A 211 -4.66 6.75 -33.46
N LEU A 212 -5.49 5.82 -33.92
CA LEU A 212 -5.27 4.88 -35.02
C LEU A 212 -3.81 4.75 -35.50
N SER A 213 -3.21 3.59 -35.25
CA SER A 213 -2.28 3.01 -36.22
C SER A 213 -2.73 1.59 -36.57
N SER A 214 -3.62 1.53 -37.57
CA SER A 214 -3.76 0.37 -38.43
C SER A 214 -2.39 0.06 -39.04
N SER A 215 -1.70 -0.96 -38.51
CA SER A 215 -0.61 -1.60 -39.24
C SER A 215 -1.09 -2.93 -39.77
N ARG A 216 -1.37 -2.89 -41.07
CA ARG A 216 -1.48 -4.00 -42.03
C ARG A 216 -0.65 -5.22 -41.61
N ARG A 217 -1.29 -6.37 -41.57
CA ARG A 217 -0.62 -7.66 -41.77
C ARG A 217 -0.23 -7.75 -43.25
N LEU A 218 1.05 -8.05 -43.47
CA LEU A 218 1.59 -8.60 -44.72
C LEU A 218 0.86 -9.89 -45.09
#